data_AF-A0A534JCE7-F1
#
_entry.id   AF-A0A534JCE7-F1
#
_cell.length_a   1.000
_cell.length_b   1.000
_cell.length_c   1.000
_cell.angle_alpha   90.00
_cell.angle_beta   90.00
_cell.angle_gamma   90.00
#
_symmetry.space_group_name_H-M   'P 1'
#
loop_
_entity.id
_entity.type
_entity.pdbx_description
1 polymer ?
#
loop_
_entity_poly.entity_id
_entity_poly.type
_entity_poly.pdbx_seq_one_letter_code
_entity_poly.pdbx_strand_id
1 'polypeptide(L)'
;MTAKDPQASIRKLQQGGEELFQSPHDLEPSVPQGLSDAVMKAMSFDPKQRYQTTQDMSAAIIGGPSKQVGYPHVVVLGKKCRVKKDMQIGREHKSCDKRCSKNGYKHPPEIGIVDSELYLSKHHAKLSKDGTGQCWIEDLGSLNGTAMSHDGGKSFRPIPEYKRQPLSDGDIVALVYKAGKGPYMTIAFKAS
;
A
#
# COMPACT_ATOMS: atom_id res chain seq x y z
N MET A 1 12.90 9.49 18.19
CA MET A 1 11.70 10.04 18.86
C MET A 1 10.64 8.96 18.87
N THR A 2 10.30 8.44 20.05
CA THR A 2 9.32 7.37 20.24
C THR A 2 7.94 7.89 19.88
N ALA A 3 7.28 7.27 18.88
CA ALA A 3 5.90 7.55 18.56
C ALA A 3 5.03 7.08 19.74
N LYS A 4 4.76 7.99 20.69
CA LYS A 4 3.70 7.79 21.66
C LYS A 4 2.40 7.69 20.89
N ASP A 5 1.64 6.65 21.16
CA ASP A 5 0.28 6.48 20.68
C ASP A 5 -0.54 7.75 21.02
N PRO A 6 -1.08 8.47 20.01
CA PRO A 6 -1.96 9.61 20.24
C PRO A 6 -3.18 9.24 21.09
N GLN A 7 -3.67 7.99 21.03
CA GLN A 7 -4.76 7.52 21.89
C GLN A 7 -4.34 7.42 23.36
N ALA A 8 -3.09 7.00 23.64
CA ALA A 8 -2.52 7.06 24.98
C ALA A 8 -2.36 8.52 25.49
N SER A 9 -2.26 9.48 24.57
CA SER A 9 -2.20 10.91 24.88
C SER A 9 -3.59 11.51 25.14
N ILE A 10 -4.64 10.97 24.52
CA ILE A 10 -6.05 11.33 24.77
C ILE A 10 -6.56 10.74 26.09
N ARG A 11 -6.13 9.52 26.48
CA ARG A 11 -6.48 8.93 27.78
C ARG A 11 -6.09 9.79 29.00
N LYS A 12 -5.13 10.70 28.84
CA LYS A 12 -4.72 11.64 29.91
C LYS A 12 -5.56 12.91 29.99
N LEU A 13 -6.45 13.17 29.03
CA LEU A 13 -7.22 14.42 28.95
C LEU A 13 -8.65 14.35 29.51
N GLN A 14 -9.16 13.18 29.91
CA GLN A 14 -10.58 13.04 30.28
C GLN A 14 -10.77 12.62 31.75
N GLN A 15 -10.60 13.60 32.64
CA GLN A 15 -11.51 13.74 33.77
C GLN A 15 -12.71 14.57 33.26
N GLY A 16 -13.78 13.90 32.82
CA GLY A 16 -15.10 14.54 32.64
C GLY A 16 -15.57 14.90 31.23
N GLY A 17 -15.04 14.30 30.15
CA GLY A 17 -15.60 14.45 28.80
C GLY A 17 -16.01 13.10 28.22
N GLU A 18 -17.25 12.96 27.74
CA GLU A 18 -17.77 11.77 27.07
C GLU A 18 -16.80 11.29 25.97
N GLU A 19 -16.37 10.03 26.02
CA GLU A 19 -15.55 9.43 24.97
C GLU A 19 -16.40 9.24 23.71
N LEU A 20 -16.13 10.03 22.66
CA LEU A 20 -16.77 9.94 21.33
C LEU A 20 -16.32 8.69 20.51
N PHE A 21 -15.90 7.62 21.17
CA PHE A 21 -15.44 6.36 20.55
C PHE A 21 -16.50 5.26 20.59
N GLN A 22 -17.77 5.63 20.46
CA GLN A 22 -18.87 4.67 20.40
C GLN A 22 -18.99 4.06 19.01
N SER A 23 -19.23 2.75 18.93
CA SER A 23 -19.47 2.10 17.66
C SER A 23 -20.85 2.49 17.10
N PRO A 24 -21.09 2.39 15.78
CA PRO A 24 -22.42 2.63 15.22
C PRO A 24 -23.54 1.84 15.90
N HIS A 25 -23.28 0.60 16.32
CA HIS A 25 -24.24 -0.22 17.07
C HIS A 25 -24.53 0.32 18.48
N ASP A 26 -23.54 0.91 19.15
CA ASP A 26 -23.73 1.51 20.48
C ASP A 26 -24.58 2.79 20.40
N LEU A 27 -24.45 3.54 19.30
CA LEU A 27 -25.24 4.75 19.03
C LEU A 27 -26.65 4.44 18.55
N GLU A 28 -26.80 3.42 17.70
CA GLU A 28 -28.06 3.00 17.10
C GLU A 28 -28.13 1.46 17.08
N PRO A 29 -28.75 0.84 18.10
CA PRO A 29 -28.80 -0.62 18.24
C PRO A 29 -29.45 -1.36 17.05
N SER A 30 -30.21 -0.67 16.19
CA SER A 30 -30.74 -1.28 14.96
C SER A 30 -29.69 -1.53 13.88
N VAL A 31 -28.50 -0.91 13.97
CA VAL A 31 -27.37 -1.19 13.06
C VAL A 31 -26.84 -2.60 13.32
N PRO A 32 -26.78 -3.51 12.33
CA PRO A 32 -26.23 -4.85 12.56
C PRO A 32 -24.76 -4.82 13.01
N GLN A 33 -24.39 -5.70 13.95
CA GLN A 33 -23.02 -5.75 14.49
C GLN A 33 -21.95 -5.86 13.39
N GLY A 34 -22.14 -6.71 12.37
CA GLY A 34 -21.18 -6.86 11.29
C GLY A 34 -20.96 -5.58 10.47
N LEU A 35 -22.00 -4.75 10.30
CA LEU A 35 -21.88 -3.44 9.66
C LEU A 35 -21.16 -2.44 10.58
N SER A 36 -21.47 -2.47 11.88
CA SER A 36 -20.78 -1.66 12.89
C SER A 36 -19.27 -1.96 12.91
N ASP A 37 -18.89 -3.24 12.96
CA ASP A 37 -17.50 -3.70 12.93
C ASP A 37 -16.78 -3.26 11.65
N ALA A 38 -17.47 -3.31 10.50
CA ALA A 38 -16.92 -2.84 9.24
C ALA A 38 -16.65 -1.32 9.24
N VAL A 39 -17.58 -0.53 9.78
CA VAL A 39 -17.37 0.92 9.92
C VAL A 39 -16.21 1.22 10.87
N MET A 40 -16.18 0.56 12.03
CA MET A 40 -15.10 0.72 13.01
C MET A 40 -13.73 0.40 12.41
N LYS A 41 -13.63 -0.69 11.65
CA LYS A 41 -12.39 -1.07 10.96
C LYS A 41 -12.01 -0.07 9.88
N ALA A 42 -12.97 0.42 9.08
CA ALA A 42 -12.72 1.44 8.05
C ALA A 42 -12.24 2.77 8.65
N MET A 43 -12.73 3.13 9.84
CA MET A 43 -12.39 4.36 10.55
C MET A 43 -11.14 4.26 11.43
N SER A 44 -10.50 3.09 11.52
CA SER A 44 -9.34 2.88 12.40
C SER A 44 -8.26 3.95 12.19
N PHE A 45 -7.71 4.49 13.26
CA PHE A 45 -6.66 5.51 13.15
C PHE A 45 -5.44 4.98 12.42
N ASP A 46 -5.02 3.75 12.74
CA ASP A 46 -3.90 3.08 12.07
C ASP A 46 -4.33 2.57 10.68
N PRO A 47 -3.77 3.11 9.58
CA PRO A 47 -4.10 2.65 8.23
C PRO A 47 -3.82 1.16 8.01
N LYS A 48 -2.91 0.54 8.77
CA LYS A 48 -2.63 -0.91 8.69
C LYS A 48 -3.81 -1.76 9.16
N GLN A 49 -4.67 -1.21 10.01
CA GLN A 49 -5.84 -1.89 10.55
C GLN A 49 -7.08 -1.68 9.67
N ARG A 50 -7.06 -0.73 8.72
CA ARG A 50 -8.16 -0.49 7.78
C ARG A 50 -8.25 -1.57 6.70
N TYR A 51 -9.39 -1.62 6.02
CA TYR A 51 -9.53 -2.41 4.80
C TYR A 51 -8.58 -1.93 3.72
N GLN A 52 -7.86 -2.87 3.11
CA GLN A 52 -6.88 -2.57 2.07
C GLN A 52 -7.53 -2.47 0.69
N THR A 53 -8.71 -3.08 0.51
CA THR A 53 -9.45 -3.09 -0.75
C THR A 53 -10.95 -2.95 -0.52
N THR A 54 -11.65 -2.46 -1.55
CA THR A 54 -13.13 -2.44 -1.58
C THR A 54 -13.71 -3.85 -1.46
N GLN A 55 -13.03 -4.87 -2.00
CA GLN A 55 -13.48 -6.25 -1.89
C GLN A 55 -13.46 -6.75 -0.44
N ASP A 56 -12.42 -6.41 0.33
CA ASP A 56 -12.33 -6.78 1.75
C ASP A 56 -13.42 -6.10 2.58
N MET A 57 -13.68 -4.81 2.29
CA MET A 57 -14.74 -4.05 2.96
C MET A 57 -16.12 -4.61 2.59
N SER A 58 -16.36 -4.88 1.30
CA SER A 58 -17.61 -5.46 0.81
C SER A 58 -17.90 -6.82 1.45
N ALA A 59 -16.88 -7.69 1.56
CA ALA A 59 -17.03 -8.96 2.25
C ALA A 59 -17.45 -8.77 3.71
N ALA A 60 -16.82 -7.83 4.43
CA ALA A 60 -17.18 -7.56 5.83
C ALA A 60 -18.61 -7.00 5.99
N ILE A 61 -19.02 -6.09 5.12
CA ILE A 61 -20.38 -5.53 5.13
C ILE A 61 -21.44 -6.61 4.93
N ILE A 62 -21.18 -7.58 4.04
CA ILE A 62 -22.12 -8.66 3.72
C ILE A 62 -22.02 -9.82 4.74
N GLY A 63 -21.12 -9.74 5.73
CA GLY A 63 -20.85 -10.82 6.69
C GLY A 63 -20.13 -12.02 6.09
N GLY A 64 -19.51 -11.86 4.91
CA GLY A 64 -18.71 -12.88 4.25
C GLY A 64 -17.29 -12.95 4.82
N PRO A 65 -16.62 -14.10 4.68
CA PRO A 65 -15.24 -14.25 5.13
C PRO A 65 -14.32 -13.31 4.34
N SER A 66 -13.46 -12.55 5.04
CA SER A 66 -12.37 -11.83 4.36
C SER A 66 -11.44 -12.87 3.73
N LYS A 67 -11.28 -12.85 2.41
CA LYS A 67 -10.32 -13.74 1.74
C LYS A 67 -8.90 -13.30 2.12
N GLN A 68 -8.32 -13.98 3.12
CA GLN A 68 -6.88 -13.94 3.32
C GLN A 68 -6.21 -14.52 2.08
N VAL A 69 -5.17 -13.83 1.63
CA VAL A 69 -4.54 -14.12 0.35
C VAL A 69 -3.21 -14.78 0.66
N GLY A 70 -3.19 -16.11 0.74
CA GLY A 70 -2.01 -16.91 1.13
C GLY A 70 -0.82 -16.89 0.16
N TYR A 71 -0.60 -15.78 -0.54
CA TYR A 71 0.56 -15.49 -1.35
C TYR A 71 0.98 -14.03 -1.21
N PRO A 72 2.30 -13.75 -1.34
CA PRO A 72 2.79 -12.38 -1.34
C PRO A 72 2.12 -11.55 -2.44
N HIS A 73 1.66 -10.37 -2.07
CA HIS A 73 0.96 -9.45 -2.97
C HIS A 73 1.28 -8.00 -2.62
N VAL A 74 1.12 -7.13 -3.60
CA VAL A 74 1.08 -5.67 -3.36
C VAL A 74 -0.35 -5.18 -3.47
N VAL A 75 -0.70 -4.24 -2.61
CA VAL A 75 -1.94 -3.47 -2.71
C VAL A 75 -1.60 -2.17 -3.42
N VAL A 76 -2.18 -1.99 -4.59
CA VAL A 76 -1.99 -0.81 -5.45
C VAL A 76 -3.36 -0.31 -5.89
N LEU A 77 -3.69 0.95 -5.60
CA LEU A 77 -4.97 1.58 -5.97
C LEU A 77 -6.20 0.71 -5.61
N GLY A 78 -6.18 0.11 -4.40
CA GLY A 78 -7.26 -0.75 -3.91
C GLY A 78 -7.35 -2.14 -4.55
N LYS A 79 -6.36 -2.55 -5.35
CA LYS A 79 -6.28 -3.89 -5.97
C LYS A 79 -5.14 -4.70 -5.37
N LYS A 80 -5.39 -5.98 -5.08
CA LYS A 80 -4.35 -6.95 -4.69
C LYS A 80 -3.73 -7.55 -5.95
N CYS A 81 -2.44 -7.34 -6.14
CA CYS A 81 -1.67 -7.89 -7.24
C CYS A 81 -0.64 -8.89 -6.70
N ARG A 82 -0.77 -10.17 -7.06
CA ARG A 82 0.17 -11.22 -6.66
C ARG A 82 1.59 -10.90 -7.15
N VAL A 83 2.58 -11.01 -6.27
CA VAL A 83 4.00 -10.90 -6.67
C VAL A 83 4.43 -12.18 -7.39
N LYS A 84 4.76 -12.04 -8.67
CA LYS A 84 5.31 -13.10 -9.53
C LYS A 84 6.84 -13.20 -9.36
N LYS A 85 7.46 -14.15 -10.05
CA LYS A 85 8.93 -14.31 -10.07
C LYS A 85 9.63 -13.01 -10.45
N ASP A 86 9.14 -12.39 -11.52
CA ASP A 86 9.55 -11.08 -12.00
C ASP A 86 8.30 -10.38 -12.56
N MET A 87 8.10 -9.12 -12.19
CA MET A 87 7.07 -8.27 -12.76
C MET A 87 7.43 -6.79 -12.58
N GLN A 88 6.93 -5.94 -13.47
CA GLN A 88 7.21 -4.52 -13.48
C GLN A 88 5.96 -3.73 -13.10
N ILE A 89 6.21 -2.61 -12.45
CA ILE A 89 5.22 -1.59 -12.13
C ILE A 89 5.67 -0.27 -12.74
N GLY A 90 4.75 0.45 -13.32
CA GLY A 90 5.05 1.72 -13.97
C GLY A 90 3.83 2.36 -14.58
N ARG A 91 4.06 3.42 -15.34
CA ARG A 91 2.99 4.17 -15.99
C ARG A 91 2.38 3.37 -17.12
N GLU A 92 1.06 3.31 -17.13
CA GLU A 92 0.28 2.64 -18.15
C GLU A 92 0.59 3.20 -19.55
N HIS A 93 0.77 2.30 -20.51
CA HIS A 93 0.93 2.64 -21.91
C HIS A 93 0.59 1.43 -22.78
N LYS A 94 0.03 1.67 -23.97
CA LYS A 94 -0.49 0.61 -24.86
C LYS A 94 0.59 -0.34 -25.38
N SER A 95 1.76 0.19 -25.72
CA SER A 95 2.87 -0.58 -26.26
C SER A 95 4.21 0.10 -25.99
N CYS A 96 5.25 -0.71 -25.79
CA CYS A 96 6.62 -0.21 -25.62
C CYS A 96 7.07 0.57 -26.86
N ASP A 97 7.58 1.78 -26.64
CA ASP A 97 8.17 2.59 -27.71
C ASP A 97 9.67 2.29 -27.90
N LYS A 98 10.33 3.02 -28.81
CA LYS A 98 11.76 2.87 -29.08
C LYS A 98 12.63 3.06 -27.83
N ARG A 99 12.23 3.93 -26.90
CA ARG A 99 12.98 4.18 -25.66
C ARG A 99 12.84 2.98 -24.72
N CYS A 100 11.63 2.44 -24.59
CA CYS A 100 11.40 1.19 -23.85
C CYS A 100 12.25 0.05 -24.42
N SER A 101 12.21 -0.16 -25.75
CA SER A 101 12.96 -1.24 -26.39
C SER A 101 14.46 -1.08 -26.28
N LYS A 102 14.99 0.15 -26.36
CA LYS A 102 16.42 0.43 -26.13
C LYS A 102 16.88 0.01 -24.73
N ASN A 103 15.99 0.11 -23.74
CA ASN A 103 16.22 -0.32 -22.36
C ASN A 103 15.86 -1.80 -22.12
N GLY A 104 15.61 -2.57 -23.18
CA GLY A 104 15.33 -4.01 -23.10
C GLY A 104 13.87 -4.38 -22.81
N TYR A 105 12.95 -3.41 -22.71
CA TYR A 105 11.54 -3.69 -22.45
C TYR A 105 10.80 -4.07 -23.74
N LYS A 106 10.12 -5.22 -23.70
CA LYS A 106 9.36 -5.77 -24.84
C LYS A 106 7.85 -5.61 -24.69
N HIS A 107 7.37 -5.49 -23.46
CA HIS A 107 5.96 -5.39 -23.13
C HIS A 107 5.75 -4.32 -22.04
N PRO A 108 4.58 -3.64 -22.01
CA PRO A 108 4.21 -2.75 -20.91
C PRO A 108 4.28 -3.43 -19.54
N PRO A 109 4.39 -2.67 -18.43
CA PRO A 109 4.44 -3.24 -17.10
C PRO A 109 3.17 -4.03 -16.78
N GLU A 110 3.32 -5.10 -16.03
CA GLU A 110 2.19 -5.92 -15.57
C GLU A 110 1.27 -5.15 -14.63
N ILE A 111 1.81 -4.20 -13.87
CA ILE A 111 1.03 -3.20 -13.13
C ILE A 111 1.21 -1.85 -13.82
N GLY A 112 0.31 -1.54 -14.75
CA GLY A 112 0.17 -0.23 -15.36
C GLY A 112 -0.68 0.69 -14.48
N ILE A 113 -0.16 1.87 -14.19
CA ILE A 113 -0.88 2.92 -13.46
C ILE A 113 -1.12 4.12 -14.37
N VAL A 114 -2.37 4.56 -14.46
CA VAL A 114 -2.72 5.83 -15.12
C VAL A 114 -2.11 6.97 -14.32
N ASP A 115 -1.22 7.73 -14.94
CA ASP A 115 -0.56 8.89 -14.35
C ASP A 115 -0.43 10.00 -15.39
N SER A 116 -1.44 10.87 -15.44
CA SER A 116 -1.54 11.95 -16.43
C SER A 116 -0.45 13.01 -16.26
N GLU A 117 0.05 13.21 -15.04
CA GLU A 117 1.12 14.16 -14.71
C GLU A 117 2.52 13.65 -15.06
N LEU A 118 2.61 12.39 -15.51
CA LEU A 118 3.83 11.77 -16.01
C LEU A 118 4.98 11.68 -15.00
N TYR A 119 4.69 11.73 -13.70
CA TYR A 119 5.69 11.54 -12.64
C TYR A 119 6.21 10.10 -12.56
N LEU A 120 5.41 9.12 -12.92
CA LEU A 120 5.78 7.72 -12.92
C LEU A 120 6.42 7.33 -14.26
N SER A 121 7.65 6.81 -14.26
CA SER A 121 8.26 6.20 -15.45
C SER A 121 7.41 5.05 -16.02
N LYS A 122 7.48 4.83 -17.34
CA LYS A 122 6.78 3.71 -18.03
C LYS A 122 7.13 2.34 -17.46
N HIS A 123 8.40 2.13 -17.14
CA HIS A 123 8.92 0.99 -16.39
C HIS A 123 9.64 1.58 -15.19
N HIS A 124 8.97 1.62 -14.04
CA HIS A 124 9.44 2.42 -12.91
C HIS A 124 10.25 1.57 -11.94
N ALA A 125 9.64 0.50 -11.48
CA ALA A 125 10.26 -0.42 -10.54
C ALA A 125 9.91 -1.86 -10.92
N LYS A 126 10.70 -2.78 -10.37
CA LYS A 126 10.54 -4.21 -10.54
C LYS A 126 10.28 -4.87 -9.19
N LEU A 127 9.20 -5.63 -9.13
CA LEU A 127 8.93 -6.57 -8.05
C LEU A 127 9.44 -7.94 -8.48
N SER A 128 10.10 -8.64 -7.57
CA SER A 128 10.56 -10.01 -7.81
C SER A 128 10.38 -10.87 -6.59
N LYS A 129 10.30 -12.19 -6.81
CA LYS A 129 10.21 -13.19 -5.76
C LYS A 129 11.17 -14.33 -6.09
N ASP A 130 12.05 -14.66 -5.14
CA ASP A 130 13.00 -15.75 -5.32
C ASP A 130 12.41 -17.13 -4.97
N GLY A 131 13.23 -18.18 -5.08
CA GLY A 131 12.83 -19.56 -4.82
C GLY A 131 12.49 -19.85 -3.34
N THR A 132 12.91 -19.00 -2.41
CA THR A 132 12.57 -19.11 -0.98
C THR A 132 11.24 -18.42 -0.64
N GLY A 133 10.71 -17.61 -1.56
CA GLY A 133 9.51 -16.81 -1.36
C GLY A 133 9.79 -15.37 -0.92
N GLN A 134 11.05 -15.01 -0.63
CA GLN A 134 11.43 -13.64 -0.31
C GLN A 134 11.16 -12.72 -1.51
N CYS A 135 10.51 -11.59 -1.22
CA CYS A 135 10.15 -10.59 -2.22
C CYS A 135 11.10 -9.40 -2.17
N TRP A 136 11.30 -8.78 -3.32
CA TRP A 136 12.22 -7.67 -3.49
C TRP A 136 11.60 -6.58 -4.36
N ILE A 137 11.98 -5.33 -4.11
CA ILE A 137 11.72 -4.16 -4.97
C ILE A 137 13.04 -3.61 -5.50
N GLU A 138 13.05 -3.18 -6.74
CA GLU A 138 14.19 -2.57 -7.40
C GLU A 138 13.71 -1.38 -8.23
N ASP A 139 14.29 -0.20 -8.01
CA ASP A 139 14.06 0.95 -8.88
C ASP A 139 14.81 0.74 -10.21
N LEU A 140 14.13 0.96 -11.35
CA LEU A 140 14.68 0.69 -12.69
C LEU A 140 15.34 1.93 -13.34
N GLY A 141 15.90 2.83 -12.53
CA GLY A 141 16.44 4.13 -12.97
C GLY A 141 15.31 5.08 -13.30
N SER A 142 14.34 5.16 -12.40
CA SER A 142 13.16 5.98 -12.57
C SER A 142 13.48 7.47 -12.52
N LEU A 143 12.63 8.30 -13.15
CA LEU A 143 12.91 9.75 -13.22
C LEU A 143 12.77 10.44 -11.85
N ASN A 144 11.83 9.98 -11.02
CA ASN A 144 11.48 10.64 -9.76
C ASN A 144 11.76 9.79 -8.51
N GLY A 145 12.49 8.68 -8.69
CA GLY A 145 12.97 7.83 -7.61
C GLY A 145 11.89 7.02 -6.88
N THR A 146 12.31 5.87 -6.38
CA THR A 146 11.55 5.04 -5.46
C THR A 146 12.06 5.24 -4.03
N ALA A 147 11.15 5.21 -3.06
CA ALA A 147 11.51 5.18 -1.64
C ALA A 147 10.72 4.10 -0.90
N MET A 148 11.24 3.61 0.21
CA MET A 148 10.63 2.56 1.00
C MET A 148 10.46 3.00 2.46
N SER A 149 9.40 2.49 3.07
CA SER A 149 9.03 2.73 4.46
C SER A 149 8.73 1.40 5.14
N HIS A 150 9.39 1.15 6.27
CA HIS A 150 9.16 -0.02 7.12
C HIS A 150 8.20 0.27 8.29
N ASP A 151 7.84 1.54 8.50
CA ASP A 151 7.03 1.99 9.63
C ASP A 151 5.59 2.34 9.23
N GLY A 152 5.12 1.79 8.10
CA GLY A 152 3.75 1.98 7.61
C GLY A 152 3.52 3.33 6.93
N GLY A 153 4.55 3.90 6.30
CA GLY A 153 4.48 5.16 5.57
C GLY A 153 4.73 6.40 6.44
N LYS A 154 5.20 6.27 7.68
CA LYS A 154 5.52 7.41 8.55
C LYS A 154 6.83 8.07 8.14
N SER A 155 7.82 7.26 7.76
CA SER A 155 9.08 7.74 7.22
C SER A 155 9.48 6.95 5.98
N PHE A 156 10.02 7.65 4.98
CA PHE A 156 10.47 7.08 3.71
C PHE A 156 11.96 7.30 3.52
N ARG A 157 12.63 6.27 3.02
CA ARG A 157 14.05 6.32 2.65
C ARG A 157 14.18 6.00 1.16
N PRO A 158 14.76 6.89 0.34
CA PRO A 158 15.06 6.58 -1.05
C PRO A 158 15.87 5.29 -1.16
N ILE A 159 15.51 4.44 -2.14
CA ILE A 159 16.28 3.24 -2.44
C ILE A 159 17.23 3.52 -3.61
N PRO A 160 18.43 2.92 -3.66
CA PRO A 160 19.33 3.13 -4.79
C PRO A 160 18.76 2.50 -6.08
N GLU A 161 18.99 3.17 -7.21
CA GLU A 161 18.66 2.64 -8.54
C GLU A 161 19.38 1.32 -8.80
N TYR A 162 18.69 0.38 -9.46
CA TYR A 162 19.21 -0.93 -9.86
C TYR A 162 19.78 -1.78 -8.71
N LYS A 163 19.38 -1.49 -7.46
CA LYS A 163 19.72 -2.30 -6.29
C LYS A 163 18.47 -2.83 -5.63
N ARG A 164 18.37 -4.16 -5.60
CA ARG A 164 17.27 -4.86 -4.92
C ARG A 164 17.25 -4.53 -3.43
N GLN A 165 16.07 -4.18 -2.94
CA GLN A 165 15.78 -4.03 -1.53
C GLN A 165 14.77 -5.10 -1.09
N PRO A 166 14.99 -5.77 0.04
CA PRO A 166 14.06 -6.79 0.52
C PRO A 166 12.78 -6.14 1.02
N LEU A 167 11.64 -6.77 0.74
CA LEU A 167 10.34 -6.36 1.24
C LEU A 167 9.94 -7.21 2.45
N SER A 168 9.46 -6.54 3.49
CA SER A 168 8.89 -7.13 4.71
C SER A 168 7.40 -6.84 4.81
N ASP A 169 6.63 -7.70 5.50
CA ASP A 169 5.18 -7.50 5.63
C ASP A 169 4.84 -6.12 6.19
N GLY A 170 3.94 -5.42 5.51
CA GLY A 170 3.50 -4.08 5.90
C GLY A 170 4.42 -2.94 5.46
N ASP A 171 5.47 -3.24 4.67
CA ASP A 171 6.26 -2.21 4.01
C ASP A 171 5.40 -1.40 3.04
N ILE A 172 5.66 -0.09 3.00
CA ILE A 172 5.06 0.83 2.04
C ILE A 172 6.17 1.31 1.10
N VAL A 173 5.94 1.16 -0.20
CA VAL A 173 6.87 1.64 -1.24
C VAL A 173 6.25 2.85 -1.92
N ALA A 174 6.94 3.98 -1.87
CA ALA A 174 6.65 5.15 -2.68
C ALA A 174 7.27 4.98 -4.06
N LEU A 175 6.44 4.91 -5.10
CA LEU A 175 6.90 4.85 -6.50
C LEU A 175 7.32 6.21 -7.04
N VAL A 176 7.09 7.29 -6.32
CA VAL A 176 7.56 8.63 -6.68
C VAL A 176 7.76 9.33 -5.35
N TYR A 177 8.98 9.76 -5.07
CA TYR A 177 9.30 10.35 -3.77
C TYR A 177 10.20 11.57 -3.90
N LYS A 178 9.82 12.65 -3.22
CA LYS A 178 10.66 13.84 -3.08
C LYS A 178 10.73 14.26 -1.62
N ALA A 179 11.94 14.39 -1.09
CA ALA A 179 12.16 14.93 0.25
C ALA A 179 11.48 16.30 0.40
N GLY A 180 10.78 16.50 1.51
CA GLY A 180 9.98 17.70 1.79
C GLY A 180 8.60 17.76 1.13
N LYS A 181 8.34 16.97 0.07
CA LYS A 181 6.98 16.80 -0.50
C LYS A 181 6.33 15.48 -0.11
N GLY A 182 7.13 14.47 0.22
CA GLY A 182 6.65 13.14 0.55
C GLY A 182 6.41 12.28 -0.70
N PRO A 183 5.69 11.15 -0.53
CA PRO A 183 5.34 10.27 -1.63
C PRO A 183 4.22 10.89 -2.48
N TYR A 184 4.32 10.78 -3.80
CA TYR A 184 3.19 11.07 -4.70
C TYR A 184 2.27 9.85 -4.85
N MET A 185 2.84 8.65 -4.89
CA MET A 185 2.08 7.40 -4.98
C MET A 185 2.75 6.29 -4.20
N THR A 186 1.95 5.49 -3.51
CA THR A 186 2.43 4.36 -2.71
C THR A 186 1.75 3.04 -3.06
N ILE A 187 2.48 1.94 -2.87
CA ILE A 187 1.94 0.59 -2.80
C ILE A 187 2.27 -0.02 -1.44
N ALA A 188 1.40 -0.88 -0.93
CA ALA A 188 1.67 -1.63 0.30
C ALA A 188 2.04 -3.07 -0.04
N PHE A 189 3.10 -3.61 0.57
CA PHE A 189 3.44 -5.01 0.44
C PHE A 189 2.84 -5.84 1.57
N LYS A 190 2.37 -7.04 1.21
CA LYS A 190 1.84 -8.05 2.13
C LYS A 190 2.46 -9.40 1.82
N ALA A 191 3.00 -10.06 2.84
CA ALA A 191 3.66 -11.36 2.70
C ALA A 191 2.65 -12.52 2.52
N SER A 192 1.45 -12.39 3.10
CA SER A 192 0.33 -13.36 3.03
C SER A 192 -0.96 -12.74 3.59
#